data_AF-A0A2B8B0I5-F1
#
_entry.id   AF-A0A2B8B0I5-F1
#
_cell.length_a   1.000
_cell.length_b   1.000
_cell.length_c   1.000
_cell.angle_alpha   90.00
_cell.angle_beta   90.00
_cell.angle_gamma   90.00
#
_symmetry.space_group_name_H-M   'P 1'
#
loop_
_entity.id
_entity.type
_entity.pdbx_description
1 polymer ?
#
loop_
_entity_poly.entity_id
_entity_poly.type
_entity_poly.pdbx_seq_one_letter_code
_entity_poly.pdbx_strand_id
1 'polypeptide(L)' 'MSDVVDADELLRRIRAARDWAAEREAGSREQAGDADRAEAFAASMNFAAFSAVREVLDRIIDPANHPG' A
#
# COMPACT_ATOMS: atom_id res chain seq x y z
N MET A 1 -30.38 7.68 8.59
CA MET A 1 -29.74 7.95 7.29
C MET A 1 -28.59 6.97 7.17
N SER A 2 -28.70 5.98 6.30
CA SER A 2 -27.53 5.18 5.93
C SER A 2 -26.59 6.15 5.22
N ASP A 3 -25.39 6.35 5.75
CA ASP A 3 -24.33 7.07 5.06
C ASP A 3 -23.88 6.17 3.90
N VAL A 4 -24.67 6.18 2.82
CA VAL A 4 -24.37 5.45 1.61
C VAL A 4 -23.21 6.19 0.98
N VAL A 5 -22.01 5.69 1.23
CA VAL A 5 -20.80 6.21 0.62
C VAL A 5 -20.93 6.01 -0.89
N ASP A 6 -20.82 7.10 -1.65
CA ASP A 6 -20.82 7.04 -3.11
C ASP A 6 -19.65 6.18 -3.59
N ALA A 7 -19.84 5.45 -4.70
CA ALA A 7 -18.79 4.65 -5.30
C ALA A 7 -17.53 5.48 -5.61
N ASP A 8 -17.70 6.76 -5.96
CA ASP A 8 -16.57 7.69 -6.18
C ASP A 8 -15.82 8.02 -4.89
N GLU A 9 -16.54 8.14 -3.77
CA GLU A 9 -15.93 8.39 -2.46
C GLU A 9 -15.20 7.13 -1.95
N LEU A 10 -15.75 5.94 -2.19
CA LEU A 10 -15.04 4.69 -1.94
C LEU A 10 -13.77 4.60 -2.77
N LEU A 11 -13.84 4.90 -4.08
CA LEU A 11 -12.68 4.86 -4.96
C LEU A 11 -11.62 5.90 -4.55
N ARG A 12 -12.04 7.10 -4.12
CA ARG A 12 -11.14 8.12 -3.57
C ARG A 12 -10.40 7.61 -2.34
N ARG A 13 -11.10 6.97 -1.40
CA ARG A 13 -10.48 6.40 -0.19
C ARG A 13 -9.51 5.26 -0.50
N ILE A 14 -9.86 4.41 -1.45
CA ILE A 14 -9.00 3.31 -1.90
C ILE A 14 -7.71 3.86 -2.53
N ARG A 15 -7.82 4.86 -3.41
CA ARG A 15 -6.65 5.55 -4.00
C ARG A 15 -5.78 6.20 -2.93
N ALA A 16 -6.37 6.91 -1.97
CA ALA A 16 -5.62 7.50 -0.87
C ALA A 16 -4.88 6.45 -0.01
N ALA A 17 -5.52 5.31 0.27
CA ALA A 17 -4.87 4.20 0.98
C ALA A 17 -3.73 3.57 0.17
N ARG A 18 -3.88 3.49 -1.15
CA ARG A 18 -2.88 2.98 -2.08
C ARG A 18 -1.65 3.88 -2.15
N ASP A 19 -1.86 5.20 -2.25
CA ASP A 19 -0.79 6.18 -2.25
C ASP A 19 -0.04 6.18 -0.91
N TRP A 20 -0.77 6.10 0.21
CA TRP A 20 -0.18 5.94 1.53
C TRP A 20 0.68 4.65 1.65
N ALA A 21 0.21 3.53 1.12
CA ALA A 21 0.98 2.28 1.12
C ALA A 21 2.28 2.43 0.30
N ALA A 22 2.23 3.10 -0.86
CA ALA A 22 3.40 3.38 -1.67
C ALA A 22 4.43 4.27 -0.95
N GLU A 23 3.99 5.30 -0.23
CA GLU A 23 4.86 6.15 0.59
C GLU A 23 5.55 5.36 1.71
N ARG A 24 4.81 4.48 2.39
CA ARG A 24 5.35 3.62 3.46
C ARG A 24 6.33 2.57 2.92
N GLU A 25 6.07 2.02 1.74
CA GLU A 25 7.00 1.13 1.03
C GLU A 25 8.32 1.83 0.75
N ALA A 26 8.27 3.05 0.20
CA ALA A 26 9.46 3.85 -0.11
C ALA A 26 10.26 4.21 1.16
N GLY A 27 9.58 4.68 2.22
CA GLY A 27 10.24 5.04 3.48
C GLY A 27 10.86 3.84 4.21
N SER A 28 10.29 2.63 4.06
CA SER A 28 10.86 1.40 4.60
C SER A 28 12.15 1.00 3.87
N ARG A 29 12.23 1.28 2.56
CA ARG A 29 13.45 1.02 1.77
C ARG A 29 14.59 1.96 2.14
N GLU A 30 14.28 3.23 2.44
CA GLU A 30 15.27 4.21 2.88
C GLU A 30 15.83 3.89 4.28
N GLN A 31 14.97 3.48 5.22
CA GLN A 31 15.40 3.08 6.57
C GLN A 31 16.30 1.83 6.56
N ALA A 32 16.10 0.90 5.64
CA ALA A 32 16.94 -0.30 5.53
C ALA A 32 18.40 -0.01 5.13
N GLY A 33 18.68 1.16 4.53
CA GLY A 33 20.01 1.51 4.03
C GLY A 33 21.03 1.89 5.10
N ASP A 34 20.58 2.31 6.29
CA ASP A 34 21.41 2.87 7.37
C ASP A 34 21.21 2.13 8.71
N ALA A 35 20.48 1.01 8.69
CA ALA A 35 19.94 0.30 9.85
C ALA A 35 20.79 -0.91 10.29
N ASP A 36 20.82 -1.17 11.60
CA ASP A 36 21.37 -2.41 12.15
C ASP A 36 20.57 -3.64 11.71
N ARG A 37 21.14 -4.85 11.85
CA ARG A 37 20.57 -6.10 11.29
C ARG A 37 19.11 -6.38 11.69
N ALA A 38 18.71 -5.99 12.90
CA ALA A 38 17.33 -6.14 13.38
C ALA A 38 16.38 -5.11 12.75
N GLU A 39 16.84 -3.88 12.60
CA GLU A 39 16.10 -2.78 11.97
C GLU A 39 15.96 -3.00 10.47
N ALA A 40 16.98 -3.52 9.81
CA ALA A 40 16.93 -3.93 8.41
C ALA A 40 15.90 -5.06 8.16
N PHE A 41 15.78 -6.02 9.09
CA PHE A 41 14.75 -7.05 9.02
C PHE A 41 13.33 -6.47 9.20
N ALA A 42 13.15 -5.58 10.19
CA ALA A 42 11.89 -4.88 10.39
C ALA A 42 11.49 -4.03 9.18
N ALA A 43 12.45 -3.33 8.57
CA ALA A 43 12.26 -2.54 7.37
C ALA A 43 11.87 -3.41 6.16
N SER A 44 12.50 -4.58 6.00
CA SER A 44 12.15 -5.54 4.96
C SER A 44 10.74 -6.13 5.13
N MET A 45 10.32 -6.42 6.37
CA MET A 45 8.95 -6.87 6.65
C MET A 45 7.92 -5.79 6.35
N ASN A 46 8.19 -4.53 6.74
CA ASN A 46 7.31 -3.42 6.45
C ASN A 46 7.20 -3.19 4.93
N PHE A 47 8.33 -3.23 4.22
CA PHE A 47 8.33 -3.16 2.75
C PHE A 47 7.42 -4.23 2.15
N ALA A 48 7.57 -5.50 2.55
CA ALA A 48 6.73 -6.58 2.04
C ALA A 48 5.24 -6.39 2.36
N ALA A 49 4.92 -5.93 3.56
CA ALA A 49 3.54 -5.71 3.98
C ALA A 49 2.87 -4.56 3.19
N PHE A 50 3.55 -3.42 3.04
CA PHE A 50 3.01 -2.28 2.30
C PHE A 50 2.95 -2.55 0.79
N SER A 51 3.92 -3.31 0.25
CA SER A 51 3.91 -3.75 -1.15
C SER A 51 2.69 -4.65 -1.44
N ALA A 52 2.41 -5.65 -0.59
CA ALA A 52 1.25 -6.52 -0.75
C ALA A 52 -0.08 -5.75 -0.68
N VAL A 53 -0.20 -4.78 0.24
CA VAL A 53 -1.38 -3.91 0.32
C VAL A 53 -1.54 -3.07 -0.95
N ARG A 54 -0.44 -2.48 -1.44
CA ARG A 54 -0.44 -1.69 -2.68
C ARG A 54 -0.90 -2.54 -3.87
N GLU A 55 -0.36 -3.75 -4.03
CA GLU A 55 -0.74 -4.66 -5.12
C GLU A 55 -2.23 -5.04 -5.09
N VAL A 56 -2.77 -5.33 -3.90
CA VAL A 56 -4.20 -5.64 -3.76
C VAL A 56 -5.06 -4.43 -4.12
N LEU A 57 -4.71 -3.23 -3.66
CA LEU A 57 -5.44 -2.01 -3.99
C LEU A 57 -5.32 -1.67 -5.48
N ASP A 58 -4.17 -1.93 -6.11
CA ASP A 58 -3.97 -1.79 -7.56
C ASP A 58 -4.92 -2.69 -8.34
N ARG A 59 -5.06 -3.94 -7.90
CA ARG A 59 -5.99 -4.89 -8.52
C ARG A 59 -7.46 -4.51 -8.35
N ILE A 60 -7.80 -3.84 -7.24
CA ILE A 60 -9.16 -3.32 -7.01
C ILE A 60 -9.44 -2.11 -7.91
N ILE A 61 -8.46 -1.20 -8.06
CA ILE A 61 -8.57 0.00 -8.88
C ILE A 61 -8.58 -0.34 -10.38
N ASP A 62 -7.73 -1.28 -10.79
CA ASP A 62 -7.54 -1.70 -12.18
C ASP A 62 -7.53 -3.23 -12.31
N PRO A 63 -8.72 -3.85 -12.34
CA PRO A 63 -8.85 -5.30 -12.46
C PRO A 63 -8.45 -5.84 -13.85
N ALA A 64 -8.38 -4.99 -14.87
CA ALA A 64 -8.11 -5.40 -16.26
C ALA A 64 -6.62 -5.63 -16.53
N ASN A 65 -5.73 -4.98 -15.80
CA ASN A 65 -4.28 -5.09 -15.97
C ASN A 65 -3.63 -6.27 -15.22
N HIS A 66 -4.39 -7.07 -14.48
CA HIS A 66 -3.89 -8.26 -13.78
C HIS A 66 -4.70 -9.52 -14.17
N PRO A 67 -4.33 -10.23 -15.25
CA PRO A 67 -4.86 -11.57 -15.50
C PRO A 67 -4.48 -12.45 -14.30
N GLY A 68 -5.49 -13.01 -13.64
CA GLY A 68 -5.31 -14.00 -12.57
C GLY A 68 -4.74 -15.31 -13.09
#